data_AF-A0A955T4E1-F1
#
_entry.id   AF-A0A955T4E1-F1
#
_cell.length_a   1.000
_cell.length_b   1.000
_cell.length_c   1.000
_cell.angle_alpha   90.00
_cell.angle_beta   90.00
_cell.angle_gamma   90.00
#
_symmetry.space_group_name_H-M   'P 1'
#
loop_
_entity.id
_entity.type
_entity.pdbx_description
1 polymer ?
#
loop_
_entity_poly.entity_id
_entity_poly.type
_entity_poly.pdbx_seq_one_letter_code
_entity_poly.pdbx_strand_id
1 'polypeptide(L)'
;LQARKISLMEDSWTRGIEVSLRDGRTDLFLFPGGDEDEQLVYNRVQLDAEMAWLRLDADRRIRKVAFIRGTGGKVGDHEISFETPTDFFEADLAE
;
A
#
# COMPACT_ATOMS: atom_id res chain seq x y z
N LEU A 1 -10.37 3.17 -16.12
CA LEU A 1 -9.35 3.94 -15.37
C LEU A 1 -8.30 4.40 -16.36
N GLN A 2 -8.06 5.71 -16.51
CA GLN A 2 -6.98 6.22 -17.36
C GLN A 2 -5.97 6.94 -16.47
N ALA A 3 -4.70 6.51 -16.53
CA ALA A 3 -3.61 7.19 -15.83
C ALA A 3 -3.36 8.57 -16.43
N ARG A 4 -3.08 9.55 -15.56
CA ARG A 4 -2.61 10.89 -15.93
C ARG A 4 -1.10 10.99 -15.84
N LYS A 5 -0.50 10.37 -14.82
CA LYS A 5 0.94 10.39 -14.55
C LYS A 5 1.34 9.09 -13.86
N ILE A 6 2.54 8.60 -14.19
CA ILE A 6 3.21 7.51 -13.49
C ILE A 6 4.54 8.06 -12.96
N SER A 7 4.92 7.73 -11.74
CA SER A 7 6.17 8.18 -11.11
C SER A 7 6.76 7.05 -10.28
N LEU A 8 8.09 6.93 -10.28
CA LEU A 8 8.80 6.01 -9.39
C LEU A 8 8.96 6.68 -8.01
N MET A 9 8.85 5.87 -6.97
CA MET A 9 9.08 6.23 -5.58
C MET A 9 10.16 5.32 -5.03
N GLU A 10 11.14 5.90 -4.36
CA GLU A 10 12.20 5.14 -3.70
C GLU A 10 12.64 5.93 -2.47
N ASP A 11 12.53 5.30 -1.31
CA ASP A 11 13.16 5.73 -0.08
C ASP A 11 13.89 4.55 0.58
N SER A 12 14.46 4.76 1.77
CA SER A 12 15.24 3.75 2.46
C SER A 12 14.45 2.51 2.89
N TRP A 13 13.11 2.53 2.85
CA TRP A 13 12.24 1.49 3.39
C TRP A 13 11.26 0.93 2.37
N THR A 14 10.94 1.69 1.33
CA THR A 14 9.90 1.32 0.36
C THR A 14 10.25 1.82 -1.03
N ARG A 15 10.11 0.92 -1.99
CA ARG A 15 10.11 1.20 -3.42
C ARG A 15 8.69 1.14 -3.93
N GLY A 16 8.36 1.93 -4.93
CA GLY A 16 7.01 1.90 -5.45
C GLY A 16 6.78 2.67 -6.73
N ILE A 17 5.55 2.54 -7.20
CA ILE A 17 5.03 3.22 -8.38
C ILE A 17 3.79 4.01 -7.94
N GLU A 18 3.84 5.33 -8.11
CA GLU A 18 2.68 6.22 -7.94
C GLU A 18 2.01 6.44 -9.30
N VAL A 19 0.72 6.11 -9.39
CA VAL A 19 -0.12 6.31 -10.56
C VAL A 19 -1.22 7.31 -10.23
N SER A 20 -1.05 8.55 -10.67
CA SER A 20 -2.10 9.57 -10.54
C SER A 20 -3.16 9.36 -11.62
N LEU A 21 -4.43 9.31 -11.23
CA LEU A 21 -5.57 9.09 -12.11
C LEU A 21 -6.23 10.41 -12.52
N ARG A 22 -6.97 10.40 -13.63
CA ARG A 22 -7.65 11.60 -14.15
C ARG A 22 -8.76 12.14 -13.23
N ASP A 23 -9.35 11.29 -12.41
CA ASP A 23 -10.40 11.65 -11.46
C ASP A 23 -9.86 12.20 -10.13
N GLY A 24 -8.55 12.47 -10.05
CA GLY A 24 -7.89 13.01 -8.87
C GLY A 24 -7.41 11.96 -7.87
N ARG A 25 -7.81 10.69 -8.02
CA ARG A 25 -7.32 9.60 -7.18
C ARG A 25 -5.88 9.23 -7.51
N THR A 26 -5.23 8.51 -6.60
CA THR A 26 -3.88 7.99 -6.78
C THR A 26 -3.83 6.52 -6.37
N ASP A 27 -3.28 5.67 -7.23
CA ASP A 27 -2.95 4.28 -6.91
C ASP A 27 -1.45 4.18 -6.62
N LEU A 28 -1.08 3.59 -5.47
CA LEU A 28 0.31 3.32 -5.08
C LEU A 28 0.56 1.81 -5.09
N PHE A 29 1.58 1.37 -5.81
CA PHE A 29 2.09 0.00 -5.75
C PHE A 29 3.40 0.04 -4.99
N LEU A 30 3.46 -0.62 -3.84
CA LEU A 30 4.53 -0.52 -2.87
C LEU A 30 5.19 -1.89 -2.69
N PHE A 31 6.51 -1.89 -2.55
CA PHE A 31 7.38 -3.04 -2.36
C PHE A 31 8.41 -2.70 -1.27
N PRO A 32 8.87 -3.66 -0.46
CA PRO A 32 9.98 -3.45 0.47
C PRO A 32 11.23 -2.87 -0.21
N GLY A 33 11.91 -1.97 0.50
CA GLY A 33 13.06 -1.21 0.00
C GLY A 33 14.36 -2.01 -0.10
N GLY A 34 14.60 -2.95 0.81
CA GLY A 34 15.84 -3.68 0.99
C GLY A 34 15.68 -5.18 1.23
N ASP A 35 16.45 -5.71 2.20
CA ASP A 35 16.67 -7.15 2.45
C ASP A 35 15.39 -7.90 2.87
N GLU A 36 15.45 -9.23 2.77
CA GLU A 36 14.46 -10.16 3.32
C GLU A 36 14.23 -9.80 4.81
N ASP A 37 12.98 -9.57 5.21
CA ASP A 37 12.50 -9.12 6.55
C ASP A 37 12.15 -7.61 6.69
N GLU A 38 12.32 -6.79 5.66
CA GLU A 38 11.87 -5.39 5.72
C GLU A 38 10.34 -5.24 5.57
N GLN A 39 9.74 -4.53 6.52
CA GLN A 39 8.33 -4.15 6.44
C GLN A 39 8.11 -3.03 5.43
N LEU A 40 6.98 -3.09 4.74
CA LEU A 40 6.52 -2.04 3.83
C LEU A 40 5.96 -0.87 4.65
N VAL A 41 6.60 0.29 4.55
CA VAL A 41 6.26 1.47 5.34
C VAL A 41 5.91 2.64 4.43
N TYR A 42 4.67 3.13 4.53
CA TYR A 42 4.23 4.32 3.83
C TYR A 42 3.25 5.13 4.66
N ASN A 43 3.66 6.32 5.12
CA ASN A 43 2.83 7.22 5.93
C ASN A 43 2.29 6.50 7.19
N ARG A 44 0.97 6.29 7.29
CA ARG A 44 0.31 5.55 8.39
C ARG A 44 0.11 4.06 8.08
N VAL A 45 0.80 3.54 7.08
CA VAL A 45 0.77 2.12 6.69
C VAL A 45 2.09 1.47 7.05
N GLN A 46 2.01 0.33 7.71
CA GLN A 46 3.14 -0.53 8.04
C GLN A 46 2.65 -1.97 7.85
N LEU A 47 3.12 -2.65 6.81
CA LEU A 47 2.67 -4.00 6.46
C LEU A 47 3.85 -4.95 6.42
N ASP A 48 3.67 -6.12 7.00
CA ASP A 48 4.47 -7.30 6.67
C ASP A 48 3.83 -7.95 5.44
N ALA A 49 4.36 -7.62 4.25
CA ALA A 49 3.87 -8.11 2.96
C ALA A 49 4.93 -7.92 1.86
N GLU A 50 4.94 -8.79 0.85
CA GLU A 50 5.85 -8.67 -0.31
C GLU A 50 5.46 -7.51 -1.25
N MET A 51 4.16 -7.19 -1.31
CA MET A 51 3.66 -6.07 -2.09
C MET A 51 2.34 -5.57 -1.47
N ALA A 52 2.17 -4.25 -1.46
CA ALA A 52 0.90 -3.61 -1.15
C ALA A 52 0.42 -2.70 -2.29
N TRP A 53 -0.88 -2.62 -2.45
CA TRP A 53 -1.55 -1.64 -3.29
C TRP A 53 -2.45 -0.75 -2.41
N LEU A 54 -2.25 0.56 -2.49
CA LEU A 54 -3.07 1.54 -1.80
C LEU A 54 -3.82 2.40 -2.81
N ARG A 55 -5.09 2.68 -2.54
CA ARG A 55 -5.85 3.72 -3.26
C ARG A 55 -6.09 4.91 -2.36
N LEU A 56 -5.65 6.07 -2.85
CA LEU A 56 -5.82 7.36 -2.21
C LEU A 56 -6.89 8.16 -2.95
N ASP A 57 -7.71 8.90 -2.20
CA ASP A 57 -8.64 9.88 -2.78
C ASP A 57 -7.92 11.18 -3.20
N ALA A 58 -8.69 12.16 -3.68
CA ALA A 58 -8.17 13.46 -4.12
C ALA A 58 -7.50 14.25 -2.99
N ASP A 59 -7.83 13.95 -1.73
CA ASP A 59 -7.25 14.56 -0.52
C ASP A 59 -6.05 13.76 0.01
N ARG A 60 -5.58 12.76 -0.75
CA ARG A 60 -4.52 11.81 -0.38
C ARG A 60 -4.85 10.95 0.86
N ARG A 61 -6.14 10.78 1.21
CA ARG A 61 -6.56 9.84 2.26
C ARG A 61 -6.63 8.43 1.70
N ILE A 62 -6.14 7.45 2.46
CA ILE A 62 -6.18 6.04 2.05
C ILE A 62 -7.63 5.54 2.16
N ARG A 63 -8.19 5.10 1.04
CA ARG A 63 -9.56 4.56 0.96
C ARG A 63 -9.59 3.05 0.76
N LYS A 64 -8.51 2.49 0.24
CA LYS A 64 -8.39 1.05 0.01
C LYS A 64 -6.97 0.58 0.26
N VAL A 65 -6.85 -0.62 0.80
CA VAL A 65 -5.60 -1.36 0.92
C VAL A 65 -5.80 -2.77 0.37
N ALA A 66 -4.81 -3.25 -0.36
CA ALA A 66 -4.66 -4.66 -0.68
C ALA A 66 -3.19 -5.07 -0.50
N PHE A 67 -2.94 -6.31 -0.16
CA PHE A 67 -1.58 -6.85 -0.10
C PHE A 67 -1.56 -8.35 -0.34
N ILE A 68 -0.38 -8.88 -0.64
CA ILE A 68 -0.13 -10.30 -0.88
C ILE A 68 1.03 -10.79 -0.03
N ARG A 69 1.03 -12.09 0.27
CA ARG A 69 2.10 -12.79 1.00
C ARG A 69 2.44 -12.15 2.34
N GLY A 70 1.44 -11.52 2.97
CA GLY A 70 1.63 -10.81 4.22
C GLY A 70 0.88 -11.44 5.39
N THR A 71 1.43 -11.33 6.59
CA THR A 71 0.77 -11.77 7.83
C THR A 71 -0.04 -10.65 8.50
N GLY A 72 0.09 -9.41 8.03
CA GLY A 72 -0.72 -8.29 8.53
C GLY A 72 0.07 -7.00 8.68
N GLY A 73 -0.41 -6.15 9.57
CA GLY A 73 0.19 -4.86 9.90
C GLY A 73 -0.85 -3.80 10.25
N LYS A 74 -0.44 -2.54 10.18
CA LYS A 74 -1.23 -1.39 10.56
C LYS A 74 -1.56 -0.51 9.35
N VAL A 75 -2.81 -0.06 9.27
CA VAL A 75 -3.30 0.86 8.25
C VAL A 75 -4.13 1.95 8.93
N GLY A 76 -3.53 3.12 9.13
CA GLY A 76 -4.17 4.20 9.88
C GLY A 76 -4.28 3.84 11.37
N ASP A 77 -5.51 3.71 11.87
CA ASP A 77 -5.82 3.26 13.23
C ASP A 77 -6.27 1.80 13.29
N HIS A 78 -6.28 1.11 12.15
CA HIS A 78 -6.70 -0.29 12.05
C HIS A 78 -5.49 -1.22 12.09
N GLU A 79 -5.63 -2.33 12.80
CA GLU A 79 -4.67 -3.42 12.83
C GLU A 79 -5.28 -4.63 12.12
N ILE A 80 -4.48 -5.27 11.27
CA ILE A 80 -4.84 -6.44 10.48
C ILE A 80 -3.85 -7.53 10.87
N SER A 81 -4.33 -8.75 11.16
CA SER A 81 -3.47 -9.86 11.55
C SER A 81 -4.02 -11.19 11.01
N PHE A 82 -3.12 -12.02 10.51
CA PHE A 82 -3.35 -13.35 9.99
C PHE A 82 -2.33 -14.32 10.60
N GLU A 83 -2.76 -15.56 10.86
CA GLU A 83 -1.87 -16.60 11.42
C GLU A 83 -0.84 -17.11 10.42
N THR A 84 -1.12 -16.98 9.12
CA THR A 84 -0.27 -17.43 8.02
C THR A 84 -0.23 -16.39 6.91
N PRO A 85 0.86 -16.30 6.11
CA PRO A 85 0.92 -15.37 4.98
C PRO A 85 -0.27 -15.54 4.04
N THR A 86 -0.95 -14.45 3.73
CA THR A 86 -2.13 -14.44 2.84
C THR A 86 -1.73 -14.62 1.39
N ASP A 87 -2.55 -15.30 0.58
CA ASP A 87 -2.37 -15.25 -0.89
C ASP A 87 -2.77 -13.88 -1.44
N PHE A 88 -3.84 -13.30 -0.88
CA PHE A 88 -4.36 -11.98 -1.19
C PHE A 88 -5.30 -11.49 -0.09
N PHE A 89 -5.19 -10.22 0.27
CA PHE A 89 -6.15 -9.51 1.11
C PHE A 89 -6.50 -8.18 0.46
N GLU A 90 -7.77 -7.75 0.61
CA GLU A 90 -8.24 -6.44 0.18
C GLU A 90 -9.33 -5.94 1.13
N ALA A 91 -9.27 -4.65 1.48
CA ALA A 91 -10.30 -3.99 2.27
C ALA A 91 -10.51 -2.53 1.84
N ASP A 92 -11.77 -2.11 1.84
CA ASP A 92 -12.15 -0.70 1.83
C ASP A 92 -12.04 -0.14 3.26
N LEU A 93 -11.47 1.05 3.40
CA LEU A 93 -11.35 1.75 4.67
C LEU A 93 -12.48 2.78 4.76
N ALA A 94 -13.43 2.54 5.67
CA ALA A 94 -14.45 3.52 6.02
C ALA A 94 -13.82 4.63 6.88
N GLU A 95 -14.43 5.82 6.87
CA GLU A 95 -13.99 6.97 7.69
C GLU A 95 -14.17 6.74 9.19
#